data_AF-M0CHJ9-F1
#
_entry.id   AF-M0CHJ9-F1
#
_cell.length_a   1.000
_cell.length_b   1.000
_cell.length_c   1.000
_cell.angle_alpha   90.00
_cell.angle_beta   90.00
_cell.angle_gamma   90.00
#
_symmetry.space_group_name_H-M   'P 1'
#
loop_
_entity.id
_entity.type
_entity.pdbx_description
1 polymer ?
#
loop_
_entity_poly.entity_id
_entity_poly.type
_entity_poly.pdbx_seq_one_letter_code
_entity_poly.pdbx_strand_id
1 'polypeptide(L)'
;MILLAGFAMAVTLLVLAVVINSAIATENLGTRSDIGSTSGAVTYQGAVERGALEAFRYANEVNGSDDHDELAANVTTAVEAVSALSARQQVTRGYVPNASVVDTVEGTAIRDDTGEFTGPNDDSNWTVANSVSGVREFSLYVDRWNSTSPHEFRVVASDPSTWYLNVSYDGSEYEVGVTDSGAYQSCYSGPSGNFWVNVSAGTVAGSPCPALDMGSLGSYDLAFENGSAVEEGRYSLVVNRSAASRYDTDPGEPRGETVLYSATVDLRYRGPDLSYRTSLRIAPGESDA
;
A
#
# COMPACT_ATOMS: atom_id res chain seq x y z
N MET A 1 -60.17 -6.76 54.66
CA MET A 1 -59.44 -7.55 53.64
C MET A 1 -59.01 -6.72 52.42
N ILE A 2 -59.75 -5.69 51.98
CA ILE A 2 -59.36 -4.82 50.84
C ILE A 2 -58.04 -4.04 51.08
N LEU A 3 -57.78 -3.58 52.31
CA LEU A 3 -56.53 -2.86 52.66
C LEU A 3 -55.27 -3.75 52.55
N LEU A 4 -55.38 -5.04 52.90
CA LEU A 4 -54.26 -6.00 52.81
C LEU A 4 -53.92 -6.32 51.34
N ALA A 5 -54.93 -6.47 50.48
CA ALA A 5 -54.73 -6.69 49.06
C ALA A 5 -54.15 -5.45 48.36
N GLY A 6 -54.62 -4.25 48.71
CA GLY A 6 -54.08 -3.00 48.17
C GLY A 6 -52.63 -2.73 48.57
N PHE A 7 -52.25 -3.02 49.82
CA PHE A 7 -50.88 -2.87 50.29
C PHE A 7 -49.92 -3.86 49.60
N ALA A 8 -50.32 -5.12 49.46
CA ALA A 8 -49.52 -6.12 48.76
C ALA A 8 -49.27 -5.71 47.29
N MET A 9 -50.27 -5.15 46.62
CA MET A 9 -50.14 -4.65 45.24
C MET A 9 -49.22 -3.42 45.14
N ALA A 10 -49.27 -2.52 46.12
CA ALA A 10 -48.37 -1.36 46.17
C ALA A 10 -46.90 -1.78 46.35
N VAL A 11 -46.65 -2.77 47.23
CA VAL A 11 -45.29 -3.27 47.48
C VAL A 11 -44.72 -4.00 46.26
N THR A 12 -45.52 -4.82 45.57
CA THR A 12 -45.04 -5.49 44.34
C THR A 12 -44.72 -4.51 43.22
N LEU A 13 -45.53 -3.46 43.05
CA LEU A 13 -45.26 -2.40 42.09
C LEU A 13 -43.98 -1.61 42.43
N LEU A 14 -43.71 -1.39 43.72
CA LEU A 14 -42.52 -0.67 44.18
C LEU A 14 -41.24 -1.50 44.01
N VAL A 15 -41.30 -2.79 44.33
CA VAL A 15 -40.21 -3.74 44.05
C VAL A 15 -39.97 -3.84 42.54
N LEU A 16 -41.03 -3.90 41.73
CA LEU A 16 -40.93 -3.93 40.27
C LEU A 16 -40.29 -2.64 39.73
N ALA A 17 -40.68 -1.48 40.25
CA ALA A 17 -40.08 -0.19 39.86
C ALA A 17 -38.59 -0.11 40.23
N VAL A 18 -38.20 -0.63 41.39
CA VAL A 18 -36.79 -0.72 41.79
C VAL A 18 -36.01 -1.65 40.85
N VAL A 19 -36.56 -2.83 40.54
CA VAL A 19 -35.92 -3.80 39.63
C VAL A 19 -35.79 -3.23 38.21
N ILE A 20 -36.81 -2.54 37.70
CA ILE A 20 -36.76 -1.89 36.37
C ILE A 20 -35.72 -0.77 36.36
N ASN A 21 -35.65 0.06 37.41
CA ASN A 21 -34.63 1.11 37.51
C ASN A 21 -33.22 0.54 37.64
N SER A 22 -33.05 -0.62 38.28
CA SER A 22 -31.77 -1.33 38.35
C SER A 22 -31.38 -1.94 37.01
N ALA A 23 -32.31 -2.58 36.30
CA ALA A 23 -32.05 -3.15 34.97
C ALA A 23 -31.65 -2.08 33.95
N ILE A 24 -32.32 -0.92 33.95
CA ILE A 24 -31.98 0.22 33.08
C ILE A 24 -30.60 0.80 33.43
N ALA A 25 -30.24 0.85 34.72
CA ALA A 25 -28.91 1.29 35.14
C ALA A 25 -27.81 0.30 34.70
N THR A 26 -28.07 -1.00 34.72
CA THR A 26 -27.13 -2.04 34.26
C THR A 26 -27.01 -2.08 32.73
N GLU A 27 -28.11 -1.92 32.00
CA GLU A 27 -28.10 -1.85 30.53
C GLU A 27 -27.37 -0.61 30.02
N ASN A 28 -27.54 0.56 30.66
CA ASN A 28 -26.80 1.78 30.30
C ASN A 28 -25.30 1.71 30.61
N LEU A 29 -24.90 0.94 31.62
CA LEU A 29 -23.49 0.72 31.95
C LEU A 29 -22.84 -0.25 30.96
N GLY A 30 -23.51 -1.34 30.59
CA GLY A 30 -23.00 -2.30 29.61
C GLY A 30 -22.79 -1.69 28.22
N THR A 31 -23.77 -0.95 27.70
CA THR A 31 -23.67 -0.32 26.37
C THR A 31 -22.68 0.84 26.31
N ARG A 32 -22.53 1.65 27.38
CA ARG A 32 -21.49 2.70 27.42
C ARG A 32 -20.07 2.13 27.53
N SER A 33 -19.88 1.05 28.28
CA SER A 33 -18.58 0.38 28.38
C SER A 33 -18.18 -0.26 27.06
N ASP A 34 -19.10 -0.92 26.34
CA ASP A 34 -18.81 -1.49 25.01
C ASP A 34 -18.44 -0.40 23.98
N ILE A 35 -19.22 0.69 23.89
CA ILE A 35 -18.94 1.78 22.95
C ILE A 35 -17.59 2.47 23.28
N GLY A 36 -17.30 2.69 24.57
CA GLY A 36 -16.03 3.27 25.02
C GLY A 36 -14.82 2.38 24.70
N SER A 37 -14.94 1.07 24.92
CA SER A 37 -13.88 0.09 24.69
C SER A 37 -13.56 -0.09 23.21
N THR A 38 -14.59 -0.22 22.36
CA THR A 38 -14.42 -0.30 20.90
C THR A 38 -13.82 1.00 20.34
N SER A 39 -14.25 2.17 20.84
CA SER A 39 -13.64 3.44 20.43
C SER A 39 -12.16 3.54 20.80
N GLY A 40 -11.76 2.94 21.94
CA GLY A 40 -10.36 2.86 22.39
C GLY A 40 -9.50 1.97 21.49
N ALA A 41 -10.01 0.81 21.09
CA ALA A 41 -9.33 -0.10 20.17
C ALA A 41 -9.12 0.51 18.78
N VAL A 42 -10.14 1.18 18.22
CA VAL A 42 -10.04 1.89 16.93
C VAL A 42 -9.06 3.06 17.01
N THR A 43 -9.10 3.82 18.10
CA THR A 43 -8.15 4.93 18.32
C THR A 43 -6.71 4.41 18.40
N TYR A 44 -6.49 3.30 19.10
CA TYR A 44 -5.18 2.66 19.20
C TYR A 44 -4.70 2.15 17.85
N GLN A 45 -5.57 1.47 17.08
CA GLN A 45 -5.27 1.02 15.73
C GLN A 45 -4.82 2.19 14.84
N GLY A 46 -5.60 3.28 14.78
CA GLY A 46 -5.24 4.45 13.96
C GLY A 46 -3.98 5.18 14.44
N ALA A 47 -3.64 5.11 15.73
CA ALA A 47 -2.37 5.63 16.23
C ALA A 47 -1.18 4.76 15.79
N VAL A 48 -1.31 3.43 15.84
CA VAL A 48 -0.28 2.50 15.38
C VAL A 48 -0.12 2.55 13.86
N GLU A 49 -1.21 2.63 13.11
CA GLU A 49 -1.18 2.73 11.65
C GLU A 49 -0.43 4.00 11.19
N ARG A 50 -0.78 5.17 11.75
CA ARG A 50 -0.05 6.42 11.45
C ARG A 50 1.41 6.39 11.89
N GLY A 51 1.69 5.83 13.07
CA GLY A 51 3.05 5.70 13.58
C GLY A 51 3.90 4.76 12.73
N ALA A 52 3.32 3.64 12.28
CA ALA A 52 3.98 2.69 11.40
C ALA A 52 4.21 3.28 10.01
N LEU A 53 3.24 4.02 9.45
CA LEU A 53 3.39 4.71 8.16
C LEU A 53 4.53 5.73 8.20
N GLU A 54 4.60 6.55 9.26
CA GLU A 54 5.67 7.53 9.44
C GLU A 54 7.03 6.85 9.63
N ALA A 55 7.08 5.78 10.43
CA ALA A 55 8.30 4.99 10.60
C ALA A 55 8.80 4.40 9.28
N PHE A 56 7.87 3.93 8.45
CA PHE A 56 8.17 3.35 7.14
C PHE A 56 8.73 4.41 6.17
N ARG A 57 8.09 5.58 6.11
CA ARG A 57 8.59 6.73 5.33
C ARG A 57 9.98 7.14 5.81
N TYR A 58 10.17 7.29 7.13
CA TYR A 58 11.47 7.65 7.69
C TYR A 58 12.55 6.62 7.37
N ALA A 59 12.25 5.32 7.49
CA ALA A 59 13.19 4.26 7.18
C ALA A 59 13.64 4.32 5.71
N ASN A 60 12.69 4.45 4.78
CA ASN A 60 12.98 4.45 3.35
C ASN A 60 13.58 5.79 2.84
N GLU A 61 13.08 6.95 3.30
CA GLU A 61 13.44 8.26 2.72
C GLU A 61 14.59 8.95 3.47
N VAL A 62 14.69 8.76 4.80
CA VAL A 62 15.61 9.54 5.64
C VAL A 62 16.79 8.70 6.10
N ASN A 63 16.55 7.47 6.55
CA ASN A 63 17.62 6.63 7.08
C ASN A 63 18.39 5.87 5.99
N GLY A 64 17.78 5.67 4.81
CA GLY A 64 18.41 5.20 3.57
C GLY A 64 19.54 4.20 3.81
N SER A 65 19.20 2.94 4.08
CA SER A 65 20.17 1.86 4.24
C SER A 65 20.16 0.97 3.01
N ASP A 66 21.34 0.50 2.61
CA ASP A 66 21.50 -0.51 1.56
C ASP A 66 21.11 -1.92 2.04
N ASP A 67 20.76 -2.08 3.32
CA ASP A 67 20.40 -3.33 3.98
C ASP A 67 18.92 -3.37 4.43
N HIS A 68 18.17 -4.34 3.91
CA HIS A 68 16.77 -4.57 4.27
C HIS A 68 16.57 -4.89 5.76
N ASP A 69 17.52 -5.58 6.40
CA ASP A 69 17.42 -5.95 7.82
C ASP A 69 17.50 -4.71 8.71
N GLU A 70 18.35 -3.74 8.34
CA GLU A 70 18.45 -2.48 9.06
C GLU A 70 17.17 -1.65 8.90
N LEU A 71 16.62 -1.56 7.68
CA LEU A 71 15.33 -0.91 7.46
C LEU A 71 14.22 -1.56 8.28
N ALA A 72 14.14 -2.90 8.30
CA ALA A 72 13.15 -3.65 9.06
C ALA A 72 13.30 -3.43 10.57
N ALA A 73 14.53 -3.38 11.08
CA ALA A 73 14.82 -3.11 12.48
C ALA A 73 14.39 -1.70 12.89
N ASN A 74 14.58 -0.70 12.03
CA ASN A 74 14.13 0.67 12.28
C ASN A 74 12.61 0.77 12.38
N VAL A 75 11.88 0.17 11.45
CA VAL A 75 10.41 0.13 11.49
C VAL A 75 9.91 -0.61 12.74
N THR A 76 10.53 -1.76 13.06
CA THR A 76 10.18 -2.54 14.25
C THR A 76 10.37 -1.75 15.53
N THR A 77 11.53 -1.09 15.68
CA THR A 77 11.85 -0.25 16.85
C THR A 77 10.85 0.90 17.01
N ALA A 78 10.45 1.54 15.91
CA ALA A 78 9.48 2.62 15.94
C ALA A 78 8.07 2.14 16.34
N VAL A 79 7.61 1.01 15.78
CA VAL A 79 6.31 0.41 16.16
C VAL A 79 6.30 -0.01 17.62
N GLU A 80 7.39 -0.61 18.11
CA GLU A 80 7.53 -0.97 19.53
C GLU A 80 7.50 0.27 20.44
N ALA A 81 8.14 1.37 20.04
CA ALA A 81 8.09 2.62 20.78
C ALA A 81 6.66 3.19 20.87
N VAL A 82 5.92 3.22 19.76
CA VAL A 82 4.51 3.65 19.72
C VAL A 82 3.62 2.73 20.58
N SER A 83 3.86 1.42 20.51
CA SER A 83 3.18 0.39 21.32
C SER A 83 3.42 0.62 22.82
N ALA A 84 4.67 0.82 23.23
CA ALA A 84 5.05 1.03 24.63
C ALA A 84 4.48 2.33 25.21
N LEU A 85 4.50 3.43 24.43
CA LEU A 85 3.89 4.70 24.84
C LEU A 85 2.38 4.56 25.01
N SER A 86 1.71 3.88 24.09
CA SER A 86 0.26 3.63 24.15
C SER A 86 -0.10 2.72 25.32
N ALA A 87 0.68 1.67 25.59
CA ALA A 87 0.46 0.77 26.71
C ALA A 87 0.51 1.50 28.06
N ARG A 88 1.49 2.38 28.27
CA ARG A 88 1.60 3.17 29.52
C ARG A 88 0.35 4.01 29.78
N GLN A 89 -0.24 4.59 28.74
CA GLN A 89 -1.46 5.38 28.87
C GLN A 89 -2.69 4.51 29.15
N GLN A 90 -2.81 3.37 28.48
CA GLN A 90 -4.00 2.51 28.53
C GLN A 90 -4.05 1.59 29.76
N VAL A 91 -2.90 1.25 30.36
CA VAL A 91 -2.83 0.46 31.60
C VAL A 91 -3.60 1.12 32.74
N THR A 92 -3.57 2.46 32.82
CA THR A 92 -4.37 3.20 33.83
C THR A 92 -5.89 3.02 33.68
N ARG A 93 -6.33 2.57 32.50
CA ARG A 93 -7.73 2.30 32.16
C ARG A 93 -8.06 0.81 32.15
N GLY A 94 -7.14 -0.06 32.59
CA GLY A 94 -7.33 -1.51 32.62
C GLY A 94 -7.11 -2.23 31.29
N TYR A 95 -6.52 -1.56 30.30
CA TYR A 95 -6.24 -2.13 28.98
C TYR A 95 -4.75 -2.36 28.77
N VAL A 96 -4.43 -3.46 28.06
CA VAL A 96 -3.08 -3.88 27.69
C VAL A 96 -3.00 -3.95 26.17
N PRO A 97 -2.76 -2.82 25.50
CA PRO A 97 -2.50 -2.79 24.07
C PRO A 97 -1.09 -3.30 23.77
N ASN A 98 -0.92 -3.91 22.60
CA ASN A 98 0.36 -4.34 22.07
C ASN A 98 0.31 -4.32 20.53
N ALA A 99 1.36 -3.77 19.93
CA ALA A 99 1.63 -3.84 18.50
C ALA A 99 3.05 -4.38 18.31
N SER A 100 3.22 -5.20 17.29
CA SER A 100 4.51 -5.77 16.89
C SER A 100 4.53 -6.00 15.38
N VAL A 101 5.65 -5.70 14.74
CA VAL A 101 5.90 -6.13 13.35
C VAL A 101 6.09 -7.64 13.35
N VAL A 102 5.38 -8.35 12.47
CA VAL A 102 5.42 -9.82 12.37
C VAL A 102 5.97 -10.32 11.04
N ASP A 103 5.99 -9.45 10.03
CA ASP A 103 6.48 -9.75 8.70
C ASP A 103 6.90 -8.46 7.99
N THR A 104 7.92 -8.53 7.17
CA THR A 104 8.39 -7.44 6.31
C THR A 104 8.67 -7.98 4.92
N VAL A 105 8.32 -7.22 3.91
CA VAL A 105 8.59 -7.54 2.51
C VAL A 105 9.65 -6.59 2.01
N GLU A 106 10.77 -7.16 1.57
CA GLU A 106 11.86 -6.44 0.91
C GLU A 106 11.39 -5.81 -0.40
N GLY A 107 11.96 -4.66 -0.75
CA GLY A 107 11.69 -4.01 -2.01
C GLY A 107 12.90 -3.32 -2.61
N THR A 108 12.72 -2.82 -3.83
CA THR A 108 13.71 -1.97 -4.51
C THR A 108 12.95 -0.87 -5.21
N ALA A 109 13.32 0.38 -4.93
CA ALA A 109 12.86 1.54 -5.67
C ALA A 109 13.77 1.74 -6.88
N ILE A 110 13.21 1.69 -8.08
CA ILE A 110 13.93 1.78 -9.34
C ILE A 110 13.52 3.08 -10.01
N ARG A 111 14.49 3.87 -10.47
CA ARG A 111 14.24 5.16 -11.09
C ARG A 111 15.25 5.49 -12.18
N ASP A 112 14.76 6.10 -13.24
CA ASP A 112 15.56 6.73 -14.28
C ASP A 112 15.00 8.11 -14.63
N ASP A 113 15.88 9.07 -14.79
CA ASP A 113 15.69 10.49 -15.06
C ASP A 113 16.50 10.98 -16.29
N THR A 114 17.27 10.12 -16.97
CA THR A 114 18.30 10.49 -17.96
C THR A 114 17.83 10.46 -19.39
N GLY A 115 16.72 9.78 -19.69
CA GLY A 115 16.11 9.81 -21.01
C GLY A 115 15.52 8.47 -21.43
N GLU A 116 16.28 7.69 -22.19
CA GLU A 116 15.80 6.44 -22.80
C GLU A 116 15.41 5.40 -21.75
N PHE A 117 14.51 4.47 -22.10
CA PHE A 117 14.08 3.41 -21.19
C PHE A 117 14.96 2.18 -21.27
N THR A 118 16.28 2.39 -21.30
CA THR A 118 17.31 1.37 -21.44
C THR A 118 17.80 0.85 -20.10
N GLY A 119 18.19 -0.41 -20.05
CA GLY A 119 18.77 -1.03 -18.88
C GLY A 119 20.26 -0.76 -18.75
N PRO A 120 20.92 -1.40 -17.76
CA PRO A 120 22.38 -1.36 -17.64
C PRO A 120 23.07 -1.75 -18.95
N ASN A 121 24.11 -1.00 -19.33
CA ASN A 121 24.83 -1.13 -20.62
C ASN A 121 23.99 -0.72 -21.86
N ASP A 122 23.06 0.22 -21.71
CA ASP A 122 22.21 0.76 -22.79
C ASP A 122 21.33 -0.30 -23.51
N ASP A 123 20.93 -1.35 -22.78
CA ASP A 123 20.11 -2.41 -23.36
C ASP A 123 18.64 -1.96 -23.53
N SER A 124 18.22 -1.81 -24.78
CA SER A 124 16.83 -1.50 -25.14
C SER A 124 15.81 -2.60 -24.80
N ASN A 125 16.25 -3.85 -24.60
CA ASN A 125 15.37 -4.98 -24.27
C ASN A 125 15.88 -5.67 -23.02
N TRP A 126 15.33 -5.32 -21.86
CA TRP A 126 15.92 -5.73 -20.59
C TRP A 126 14.86 -6.02 -19.53
N THR A 127 15.23 -6.89 -18.58
CA THR A 127 14.37 -7.24 -17.46
C THR A 127 14.61 -6.29 -16.29
N VAL A 128 13.59 -5.50 -15.96
CA VAL A 128 13.59 -4.54 -14.85
C VAL A 128 13.63 -5.28 -13.51
N ALA A 129 12.79 -6.29 -13.34
CA ALA A 129 12.77 -7.10 -12.12
C ALA A 129 12.25 -8.50 -12.39
N ASN A 130 12.81 -9.49 -11.68
CA ASN A 130 12.41 -10.89 -11.84
C ASN A 130 11.48 -11.33 -10.72
N SER A 131 10.53 -12.21 -11.07
CA SER A 131 9.66 -12.92 -10.14
C SER A 131 8.97 -12.00 -9.13
N VAL A 132 8.60 -10.79 -9.56
CA VAL A 132 7.85 -9.83 -8.75
C VAL A 132 6.42 -10.30 -8.61
N SER A 133 5.80 -10.02 -7.48
CA SER A 133 4.36 -10.28 -7.28
C SER A 133 3.58 -9.03 -6.93
N GLY A 134 4.22 -7.86 -7.06
CA GLY A 134 3.65 -6.56 -6.77
C GLY A 134 4.60 -5.46 -7.21
N VAL A 135 4.02 -4.46 -7.89
CA VAL A 135 4.70 -3.23 -8.31
C VAL A 135 3.82 -2.06 -7.89
N ARG A 136 4.42 -1.03 -7.30
CA ARG A 136 3.74 0.20 -6.89
C ARG A 136 4.47 1.43 -7.39
N GLU A 137 3.82 2.59 -7.28
CA GLU A 137 4.37 3.89 -7.72
C GLU A 137 4.90 3.84 -9.17
N PHE A 138 4.35 2.94 -9.98
CA PHE A 138 4.84 2.70 -11.32
C PHE A 138 4.33 3.77 -12.25
N SER A 139 5.22 4.65 -12.65
CA SER A 139 4.99 5.77 -13.52
C SER A 139 6.04 5.83 -14.62
N LEU A 140 5.58 6.16 -15.82
CA LEU A 140 6.39 6.43 -16.99
C LEU A 140 6.04 7.84 -17.48
N TYR A 141 7.06 8.62 -17.81
CA TYR A 141 6.93 9.90 -18.46
C TYR A 141 7.57 9.82 -19.83
N VAL A 142 6.77 10.02 -20.87
CA VAL A 142 7.24 10.08 -22.25
C VAL A 142 7.30 11.54 -22.63
N ASP A 143 8.50 12.07 -22.89
CA ASP A 143 8.70 13.46 -23.30
C ASP A 143 8.94 13.57 -24.80
N ARG A 144 9.81 12.70 -25.33
CA ARG A 144 10.21 12.72 -26.74
C ARG A 144 10.35 11.32 -27.31
N TRP A 145 9.75 11.10 -28.47
CA TRP A 145 9.89 9.87 -29.23
C TRP A 145 11.09 9.92 -30.17
N ASN A 146 11.80 8.80 -30.28
CA ASN A 146 12.82 8.62 -31.29
C ASN A 146 12.15 8.46 -32.66
N SER A 147 12.11 9.53 -33.45
CA SER A 147 11.47 9.56 -34.78
C SER A 147 12.02 8.54 -35.79
N THR A 148 13.17 7.94 -35.51
CA THR A 148 13.78 6.90 -36.35
C THR A 148 13.43 5.48 -35.91
N SER A 149 12.84 5.31 -34.72
CA SER A 149 12.43 4.00 -34.21
C SER A 149 11.19 3.49 -34.97
N PRO A 150 11.26 2.30 -35.60
CA PRO A 150 10.11 1.66 -36.20
C PRO A 150 9.30 0.82 -35.20
N HIS A 151 9.70 0.80 -33.93
CA HIS A 151 9.17 -0.11 -32.91
C HIS A 151 8.37 0.63 -31.85
N GLU A 152 7.29 0.01 -31.36
CA GLU A 152 6.60 0.44 -30.15
C GLU A 152 7.41 0.07 -28.91
N PHE A 153 7.40 0.96 -27.92
CA PHE A 153 7.93 0.69 -26.59
C PHE A 153 6.92 -0.19 -25.86
N ARG A 154 7.40 -1.23 -25.18
CA ARG A 154 6.53 -2.11 -24.39
C ARG A 154 7.02 -2.28 -22.96
N VAL A 155 6.05 -2.31 -22.06
CA VAL A 155 6.22 -2.86 -20.71
C VAL A 155 5.55 -4.22 -20.70
N VAL A 156 6.29 -5.26 -20.35
CA VAL A 156 5.82 -6.64 -20.34
C VAL A 156 5.87 -7.18 -18.92
N ALA A 157 4.74 -7.68 -18.44
CA ALA A 157 4.65 -8.51 -17.24
C ALA A 157 4.31 -9.94 -17.70
N SER A 158 5.26 -10.86 -17.54
CA SER A 158 5.15 -12.23 -18.07
C SER A 158 5.44 -13.31 -17.04
N ASP A 159 4.73 -14.43 -17.16
CA ASP A 159 4.68 -15.64 -16.30
C ASP A 159 3.55 -15.62 -15.23
N PRO A 160 2.51 -16.49 -15.30
CA PRO A 160 2.07 -17.35 -16.41
C PRO A 160 1.13 -16.64 -17.41
N SER A 161 0.65 -15.43 -17.09
CA SER A 161 -0.17 -14.56 -17.94
C SER A 161 0.69 -13.45 -18.55
N THR A 162 0.41 -13.06 -19.80
CA THR A 162 1.11 -11.96 -20.46
C THR A 162 0.21 -10.73 -20.43
N TRP A 163 0.59 -9.76 -19.59
CA TRP A 163 0.08 -8.40 -19.66
C TRP A 163 1.16 -7.56 -20.32
N TYR A 164 0.79 -6.72 -21.29
CA TYR A 164 1.73 -5.76 -21.83
C TYR A 164 1.08 -4.43 -22.17
N LEU A 165 1.75 -3.34 -21.80
CA LEU A 165 1.45 -1.98 -22.21
C LEU A 165 2.32 -1.62 -23.40
N ASN A 166 1.70 -1.03 -24.42
CA ASN A 166 2.34 -0.53 -25.62
C ASN A 166 2.24 0.99 -25.67
N VAL A 167 3.33 1.63 -26.03
CA VAL A 167 3.36 3.04 -26.43
C VAL A 167 3.92 3.10 -27.84
N SER A 168 3.18 3.70 -28.75
CA SER A 168 3.61 3.89 -30.14
C SER A 168 3.39 5.33 -30.57
N TYR A 169 4.13 5.74 -31.60
CA TYR A 169 4.03 7.06 -32.21
C TYR A 169 4.12 6.94 -33.72
N ASP A 170 3.16 7.51 -34.44
CA ASP A 170 3.07 7.39 -35.90
C ASP A 170 3.75 8.55 -36.66
N GLY A 171 4.36 9.49 -35.93
CA GLY A 171 4.89 10.74 -36.48
C GLY A 171 4.00 11.96 -36.21
N SER A 172 2.77 11.75 -35.74
CA SER A 172 1.80 12.80 -35.45
C SER A 172 1.08 12.62 -34.11
N GLU A 173 0.67 11.40 -33.78
CA GLU A 173 -0.10 11.06 -32.59
C GLU A 173 0.56 9.90 -31.84
N TYR A 174 0.41 9.94 -30.51
CA TYR A 174 0.75 8.83 -29.63
C TYR A 174 -0.46 7.92 -29.46
N GLU A 175 -0.22 6.62 -29.48
CA GLU A 175 -1.20 5.62 -29.07
C GLU A 175 -0.65 4.82 -27.89
N VAL A 176 -1.44 4.74 -26.82
CA VAL A 176 -1.17 3.87 -25.67
C VAL A 176 -2.26 2.85 -25.58
N GLY A 177 -1.88 1.58 -25.56
CA GLY A 177 -2.79 0.46 -25.42
C GLY A 177 -2.26 -0.57 -24.45
N VAL A 178 -3.16 -1.37 -23.91
CA VAL A 178 -2.81 -2.48 -23.03
C VAL A 178 -3.43 -3.74 -23.59
N THR A 179 -2.64 -4.81 -23.61
CA THR A 179 -3.13 -6.15 -23.89
C THR A 179 -3.03 -6.99 -22.63
N ASP A 180 -4.17 -7.49 -22.16
CA ASP A 180 -4.23 -8.48 -21.10
C ASP A 180 -4.83 -9.77 -21.67
N SER A 181 -4.10 -10.87 -21.55
CA SER A 181 -4.59 -12.21 -21.91
C SER A 181 -5.13 -12.29 -23.35
N GLY A 182 -4.55 -11.49 -24.25
CA GLY A 182 -4.91 -11.41 -25.68
C GLY A 182 -6.01 -10.40 -26.02
N ALA A 183 -6.59 -9.70 -25.05
CA ALA A 183 -7.57 -8.64 -25.28
C ALA A 183 -6.89 -7.26 -25.28
N TYR A 184 -6.96 -6.54 -26.40
CA TYR A 184 -6.43 -5.18 -26.53
C TYR A 184 -7.45 -4.13 -26.10
N GLN A 185 -7.02 -3.17 -25.29
CA GLN A 185 -7.76 -1.97 -24.94
C GLN A 185 -6.91 -0.73 -25.21
N SER A 186 -7.43 0.20 -26.01
CA SER A 186 -6.82 1.52 -26.19
C SER A 186 -7.10 2.39 -24.96
N CYS A 187 -6.04 2.95 -24.38
CA CYS A 187 -6.10 3.84 -23.21
C CYS A 187 -6.02 5.32 -23.60
N TYR A 188 -5.27 5.63 -24.67
CA TYR A 188 -5.00 6.99 -25.08
C TYR A 188 -4.68 7.04 -26.58
N SER A 189 -5.25 8.04 -27.24
CA SER A 189 -4.87 8.47 -28.59
C SER A 189 -4.93 10.00 -28.57
N GLY A 190 -3.82 10.64 -28.90
CA GLY A 190 -3.72 12.09 -28.80
C GLY A 190 -2.47 12.66 -29.48
N PRO A 191 -2.41 13.99 -29.61
CA PRO A 191 -1.36 14.66 -30.38
C PRO A 191 0.02 14.44 -29.75
N SER A 192 1.06 14.70 -30.57
CA SER A 192 2.43 14.78 -30.09
C SER A 192 2.60 15.79 -28.96
N GLY A 193 3.46 15.45 -28.00
CA GLY A 193 3.65 16.15 -26.74
C GLY A 193 4.10 15.17 -25.67
N ASN A 194 4.14 15.63 -24.43
CA ASN A 194 4.53 14.81 -23.30
C ASN A 194 3.33 14.35 -22.48
N PHE A 195 3.46 13.17 -21.87
CA PHE A 195 2.40 12.62 -21.06
C PHE A 195 2.95 11.61 -20.04
N TRP A 196 2.16 11.43 -18.98
CA TRP A 196 2.39 10.39 -17.98
C TRP A 196 1.53 9.17 -18.30
N VAL A 197 2.14 8.00 -18.14
CA VAL A 197 1.45 6.72 -17.95
C VAL A 197 1.67 6.31 -16.50
N ASN A 198 0.66 6.49 -15.67
CA ASN A 198 0.70 6.06 -14.27
C ASN A 198 0.03 4.69 -14.19
N VAL A 199 0.83 3.63 -14.27
CA VAL A 199 0.35 2.25 -14.26
C VAL A 199 -0.31 1.95 -12.92
N SER A 200 0.34 2.29 -11.80
CA SER A 200 -0.22 2.05 -10.46
C SER A 200 -1.48 2.88 -10.15
N ALA A 201 -1.59 4.11 -10.69
CA ALA A 201 -2.78 4.94 -10.53
C ALA A 201 -3.87 4.67 -11.58
N GLY A 202 -3.58 3.81 -12.57
CA GLY A 202 -4.51 3.50 -13.65
C GLY A 202 -4.87 4.69 -14.54
N THR A 203 -3.92 5.58 -14.85
CA THR A 203 -4.17 6.75 -15.72
C THR A 203 -3.17 6.92 -16.85
N VAL A 204 -3.62 7.43 -17.99
CA VAL A 204 -2.79 7.89 -19.11
C VAL A 204 -3.15 9.33 -19.45
N ALA A 205 -2.17 10.22 -19.50
CA ALA A 205 -2.38 11.66 -19.68
C ALA A 205 -3.45 12.24 -18.71
N GLY A 206 -3.50 11.72 -17.48
CA GLY A 206 -4.48 12.08 -16.45
C GLY A 206 -5.88 11.50 -16.64
N SER A 207 -6.14 10.77 -17.74
CA SER A 207 -7.42 10.10 -17.98
C SER A 207 -7.39 8.66 -17.45
N PRO A 208 -8.44 8.17 -16.76
CA PRO A 208 -8.48 6.80 -16.28
C PRO A 208 -8.39 5.78 -17.42
N CYS A 209 -7.51 4.78 -17.26
CA CYS A 209 -7.50 3.58 -18.08
C CYS A 209 -7.50 2.32 -17.19
N PRO A 210 -8.67 1.67 -17.01
CA PRO A 210 -8.79 0.49 -16.17
C PRO A 210 -7.91 -0.70 -16.59
N ALA A 211 -7.51 -0.79 -17.87
CA ALA A 211 -6.66 -1.88 -18.34
C ALA A 211 -5.22 -1.81 -17.80
N LEU A 212 -4.80 -0.67 -17.23
CA LEU A 212 -3.53 -0.54 -16.55
C LEU A 212 -3.46 -1.33 -15.24
N ASP A 213 -4.62 -1.73 -14.69
CA ASP A 213 -4.66 -2.64 -13.56
C ASP A 213 -4.13 -4.00 -14.00
N MET A 214 -2.91 -4.31 -13.57
CA MET A 214 -2.29 -5.61 -13.80
C MET A 214 -3.06 -6.73 -13.07
N GLY A 215 -3.92 -6.41 -12.10
CA GLY A 215 -4.65 -7.41 -11.33
C GLY A 215 -3.70 -8.38 -10.60
N SER A 216 -4.19 -9.60 -10.34
CA SER A 216 -3.39 -10.65 -9.68
C SER A 216 -2.72 -11.56 -10.71
N LEU A 217 -1.67 -11.07 -11.39
CA LEU A 217 -0.87 -11.88 -12.34
C LEU A 217 -0.08 -13.03 -11.68
N GLY A 218 -0.09 -13.14 -10.35
CA GLY A 218 0.79 -14.06 -9.63
C GLY A 218 2.20 -13.49 -9.55
N SER A 219 3.21 -14.34 -9.76
CA SER A 219 4.61 -13.93 -9.81
C SER A 219 5.06 -13.84 -11.26
N TYR A 220 5.55 -12.68 -11.69
CA TYR A 220 5.93 -12.39 -13.07
C TYR A 220 7.30 -11.70 -13.16
N ASP A 221 7.92 -11.76 -14.33
CA ASP A 221 9.05 -10.91 -14.69
C ASP A 221 8.53 -9.62 -15.33
N LEU A 222 9.04 -8.48 -14.88
CA LEU A 222 8.77 -7.16 -15.45
C LEU A 222 9.92 -6.78 -16.39
N ALA A 223 9.62 -6.51 -17.65
CA ALA A 223 10.60 -6.18 -18.68
C ALA A 223 10.18 -4.97 -19.51
N PHE A 224 11.18 -4.27 -20.03
CA PHE A 224 11.02 -3.23 -21.04
C PHE A 224 11.52 -3.77 -22.38
N GLU A 225 10.73 -3.61 -23.43
CA GLU A 225 11.10 -3.92 -24.81
C GLU A 225 11.12 -2.64 -25.64
N ASN A 226 12.14 -2.52 -26.50
CA ASN A 226 12.38 -1.35 -27.34
C ASN A 226 12.45 -0.02 -26.56
N GLY A 227 13.14 0.00 -25.42
CA GLY A 227 13.28 1.19 -24.57
C GLY A 227 13.84 2.43 -25.28
N SER A 228 14.70 2.24 -26.28
CA SER A 228 15.29 3.31 -27.10
C SER A 228 14.32 3.93 -28.14
N ALA A 229 13.08 3.45 -28.20
CA ALA A 229 12.00 4.12 -28.94
C ALA A 229 11.57 5.43 -28.25
N VAL A 230 11.74 5.52 -26.93
CA VAL A 230 11.63 6.76 -26.18
C VAL A 230 13.03 7.39 -26.14
N GLU A 231 13.20 8.56 -26.75
CA GLU A 231 14.49 9.27 -26.77
C GLU A 231 14.69 10.08 -25.49
N GLU A 232 13.61 10.60 -24.93
CA GLU A 232 13.63 11.38 -23.69
C GLU A 232 12.39 11.03 -22.87
N GLY A 233 12.63 10.50 -21.68
CA GLY A 233 11.61 10.06 -20.77
C GLY A 233 12.17 9.88 -19.36
N ARG A 234 11.28 9.50 -18.44
CA ARG A 234 11.63 9.15 -17.06
C ARG A 234 10.75 8.02 -16.61
N TYR A 235 11.21 7.21 -15.67
CA TYR A 235 10.34 6.24 -15.02
C TYR A 235 10.70 6.05 -13.56
N SER A 236 9.71 5.65 -12.77
CA SER A 236 9.89 5.25 -11.39
C SER A 236 8.94 4.12 -11.05
N LEU A 237 9.39 3.17 -10.25
CA LEU A 237 8.60 2.08 -9.71
C LEU A 237 9.22 1.54 -8.43
N VAL A 238 8.42 0.87 -7.61
CA VAL A 238 8.90 0.08 -6.48
C VAL A 238 8.41 -1.35 -6.60
N VAL A 239 9.35 -2.30 -6.61
CA VAL A 239 9.06 -3.74 -6.73
C VAL A 239 9.23 -4.44 -5.39
N ASN A 240 8.51 -5.54 -5.19
CA ASN A 240 8.56 -6.34 -3.95
C ASN A 240 9.67 -7.41 -3.95
N ARG A 241 10.83 -7.05 -4.48
CA ARG A 241 12.02 -7.89 -4.58
C ARG A 241 13.27 -7.08 -4.27
N SER A 242 14.27 -7.76 -3.71
CA SER A 242 15.63 -7.24 -3.62
C SER A 242 16.31 -7.34 -4.98
N ALA A 243 16.55 -6.19 -5.61
CA ALA A 243 17.15 -6.07 -6.93
C ALA A 243 18.16 -4.92 -7.04
N ALA A 244 18.37 -4.13 -5.98
CA ALA A 244 19.20 -2.92 -6.00
C ALA A 244 20.62 -3.15 -6.54
N SER A 245 21.26 -4.27 -6.20
CA SER A 245 22.61 -4.62 -6.67
C SER A 245 22.74 -4.80 -8.19
N ARG A 246 21.63 -4.95 -8.92
CA ARG A 246 21.63 -4.97 -10.40
C ARG A 246 21.87 -3.58 -11.01
N TYR A 247 21.67 -2.54 -10.21
CA TYR A 247 21.73 -1.14 -10.62
C TYR A 247 22.96 -0.40 -10.06
N ASP A 248 23.75 -1.04 -9.19
CA ASP A 248 24.94 -0.48 -8.53
C ASP A 248 26.24 -0.62 -9.37
N THR A 249 26.15 -1.26 -10.54
CA THR A 249 27.33 -1.61 -11.35
C THR A 249 27.86 -0.48 -12.24
N ASP A 250 27.11 0.61 -12.39
CA ASP A 250 27.49 1.76 -13.23
C ASP A 250 27.16 3.08 -12.51
N PRO A 251 28.09 4.05 -12.40
CA PRO A 251 27.73 5.40 -11.98
C PRO A 251 26.90 6.08 -13.08
N GLY A 252 25.59 5.83 -13.06
CA GLY A 252 24.63 6.25 -14.08
C GLY A 252 23.22 5.72 -13.77
N GLU A 253 22.26 6.07 -14.62
CA GLU A 253 20.88 5.61 -14.51
C GLU A 253 20.66 4.42 -15.47
N PRO A 254 19.76 3.47 -15.14
CA PRO A 254 18.81 3.51 -14.03
C PRO A 254 19.40 3.21 -12.65
N ARG A 255 18.87 3.87 -11.62
CA ARG A 255 19.27 3.73 -10.22
C ARG A 255 18.30 2.81 -9.47
N GLY A 256 18.84 1.99 -8.58
CA GLY A 256 18.08 1.10 -7.70
C GLY A 256 18.44 1.34 -6.24
N GLU A 257 17.45 1.65 -5.41
CA GLU A 257 17.61 1.92 -3.98
C GLU A 257 16.93 0.83 -3.14
N THR A 258 17.62 0.34 -2.12
CA THR A 258 17.06 -0.60 -1.14
C THR A 258 15.96 0.08 -0.34
N VAL A 259 14.75 -0.50 -0.36
CA VAL A 259 13.59 0.00 0.39
C VAL A 259 12.81 -1.16 1.00
N LEU A 260 12.00 -0.88 2.02
CA LEU A 260 10.95 -1.81 2.41
C LEU A 260 9.74 -1.65 1.48
N TYR A 261 9.20 -2.78 1.01
CA TYR A 261 7.98 -2.82 0.20
C TYR A 261 6.73 -2.76 1.08
N SER A 262 6.63 -3.61 2.10
CA SER A 262 5.53 -3.53 3.06
C SER A 262 5.91 -4.13 4.42
N ALA A 263 5.15 -3.83 5.46
CA ALA A 263 5.27 -4.45 6.77
C ALA A 263 3.90 -4.90 7.28
N THR A 264 3.84 -6.05 7.95
CA THR A 264 2.62 -6.52 8.63
C THR A 264 2.78 -6.31 10.13
N VAL A 265 1.83 -5.60 10.74
CA VAL A 265 1.79 -5.30 12.17
C VAL A 265 0.63 -6.06 12.81
N ASP A 266 0.92 -6.97 13.75
CA ASP A 266 -0.09 -7.61 14.61
C ASP A 266 -0.45 -6.65 15.75
N LEU A 267 -1.73 -6.35 15.86
CA LEU A 267 -2.31 -5.47 16.87
C LEU A 267 -3.18 -6.27 17.81
N ARG A 268 -2.97 -6.08 19.11
CA ARG A 268 -3.74 -6.69 20.18
C ARG A 268 -4.17 -5.62 21.16
N TYR A 269 -5.44 -5.61 21.51
CA TYR A 269 -6.00 -4.71 22.51
C TYR A 269 -6.87 -5.52 23.46
N ARG A 270 -6.38 -5.76 24.68
CA ARG A 270 -7.07 -6.60 25.67
C ARG A 270 -7.40 -5.80 26.92
N GLY A 271 -8.63 -5.94 27.41
CA GLY A 271 -9.11 -5.42 28.68
C GLY A 271 -10.05 -6.41 29.37
N PRO A 272 -10.74 -5.99 30.44
CA PRO A 272 -11.65 -6.85 31.20
C PRO A 272 -12.85 -7.33 30.37
N ASP A 273 -13.40 -6.44 29.52
CA ASP A 273 -14.64 -6.69 28.78
C ASP A 273 -14.42 -6.77 27.25
N LEU A 274 -13.19 -6.55 26.76
CA LEU A 274 -12.87 -6.52 25.32
C LEU A 274 -11.55 -7.23 25.02
N SER A 275 -11.57 -8.09 24.00
CA SER A 275 -10.35 -8.64 23.37
C SER A 275 -10.43 -8.44 21.87
N TYR A 276 -9.63 -7.51 21.37
CA TYR A 276 -9.52 -7.19 19.95
C TYR A 276 -8.14 -7.59 19.42
N ARG A 277 -8.11 -8.20 18.23
CA ARG A 277 -6.89 -8.54 17.51
C ARG A 277 -7.10 -8.31 16.02
N THR A 278 -6.13 -7.69 15.37
CA THR A 278 -6.14 -7.45 13.93
C THR A 278 -4.71 -7.45 13.39
N SER A 279 -4.55 -7.68 12.09
CA SER A 279 -3.27 -7.50 11.41
C SER A 279 -3.43 -6.36 10.40
N LEU A 280 -2.52 -5.41 10.44
CA LEU A 280 -2.47 -4.30 9.48
C LEU A 280 -1.30 -4.52 8.52
N ARG A 281 -1.58 -4.44 7.23
CA ARG A 281 -0.53 -4.32 6.22
C ARG A 281 -0.26 -2.84 5.98
N ILE A 282 0.99 -2.44 6.15
CA ILE A 282 1.49 -1.09 5.91
C ILE A 282 2.29 -1.13 4.62
N ALA A 283 1.77 -0.48 3.58
CA ALA A 283 2.42 -0.34 2.29
C ALA A 283 2.13 1.09 1.77
N PRO A 284 3.09 2.02 1.89
CA PRO A 284 2.93 3.34 1.28
C PRO A 284 2.67 3.22 -0.23
N GLY A 285 1.89 4.15 -0.79
CA GLY A 285 1.65 4.25 -2.24
C GLY A 285 0.59 3.29 -2.83
N GLU A 286 -0.05 2.44 -2.02
CA GLU A 286 -1.13 1.54 -2.50
C GLU A 286 -2.53 2.23 -2.54
N SER A 287 -2.65 3.47 -2.06
CA SER A 287 -3.93 4.18 -1.86
C SER A 287 -4.01 5.57 -2.51
N ASP A 288 -3.43 5.76 -3.69
CA ASP A 288 -3.61 7.00 -4.46
C ASP A 288 -4.78 6.92 -5.46
N ALA A 289 -5.72 5.99 -5.24
CA ALA A 289 -6.94 5.81 -6.03
C ALA A 289 -8.19 6.33 -5.30
#